data_AF-A0A9E5AKE0-F1
#
_entry.id   AF-A0A9E5AKE0-F1
#
_cell.length_a   1.000
_cell.length_b   1.000
_cell.length_c   1.000
_cell.angle_alpha   90.00
_cell.angle_beta   90.00
_cell.angle_gamma   90.00
#
_symmetry.space_group_name_H-M   'P 1'
#
loop_
_entity.id
_entity.type
_entity.pdbx_description
1 polymer ?
#
loop_
_entity_poly.entity_id
_entity_poly.type
_entity_poly.pdbx_seq_one_letter_code
_entity_poly.pdbx_strand_id
1 'polypeptide(L)'
;MRLALSVMPSLIIGLAACASPAGSAAAGTGTAADAAAVADSGKAAATTDTIAGTGGDALVTDSVTGTRDGAAPSDTAGDAVGGADAMAADAVADASTTDTGPSEPVAIEQLQEAFADAYCTAMASCGGAFSFSFSSTAGCKAFLSGSGYDSSFDDLIAAVKAGDDLIAAVKAGKIKYSPEAAGKCVAAIASTCALLTSKKQPAVCKAVFVGTLADQAACDINEVCVSGWCERPDSDDSSCPGTCRLPKPAGGACQLDDGCAGNLVCIEGKCAANGGGKPDDPCIDTSCGAGLYCSVSSDIKSVCVAQSGEGGKCSADALSCKAGLYCQPSGNFPQCTKQIAIGQPCKFQGNFGSGSSGEVAPACVGGVCVAKQGGAADEGVCVTPAKLGQPCVAAGQCIGLDTMCADLKDAKGTCSLLPTKGAACTVPNPMIGQFFGCILPYICDETAKKCVDPPSAGQPCSTTCAPGVNCNEGLCYAKAKIGESCGFADCVKGASCVNDKCVAVICTGE
;
A
#
# COMPACT_ATOMS: atom_id res chain seq x y z
N MET A 1 2.84 3.28 -4.49
CA MET A 1 1.63 3.99 -4.93
C MET A 1 0.48 3.48 -4.07
N ARG A 2 0.64 3.58 -2.74
CA ARG A 2 -0.30 2.96 -1.78
C ARG A 2 -1.51 3.85 -1.46
N LEU A 3 -1.55 5.08 -1.97
CA LEU A 3 -2.74 5.95 -1.92
C LEU A 3 -3.90 5.46 -2.81
N ALA A 4 -3.69 4.40 -3.60
CA ALA A 4 -4.73 3.70 -4.34
C ALA A 4 -4.89 2.22 -3.92
N LEU A 5 -4.26 1.81 -2.80
CA LEU A 5 -4.20 0.40 -2.36
C LEU A 5 -4.65 0.20 -0.89
N SER A 6 -5.27 1.20 -0.25
CA SER A 6 -6.21 0.90 0.85
C SER A 6 -7.64 0.67 0.32
N VAL A 7 -7.80 0.66 -1.01
CA VAL A 7 -9.02 0.21 -1.66
C VAL A 7 -8.71 -1.20 -2.18
N MET A 8 -9.38 -2.20 -1.59
CA MET A 8 -9.52 -3.60 -2.04
C MET A 8 -8.58 -4.64 -1.43
N PRO A 9 -9.14 -5.66 -0.75
CA PRO A 9 -9.00 -7.02 -1.22
C PRO A 9 -9.91 -7.23 -2.45
N SER A 10 -9.33 -7.78 -3.52
CA SER A 10 -9.99 -8.44 -4.65
C SER A 10 -11.12 -7.65 -5.39
N LEU A 11 -10.92 -7.40 -6.69
CA LEU A 11 -11.94 -6.84 -7.59
C LEU A 11 -11.82 -7.46 -8.99
N ILE A 12 -12.70 -8.41 -9.32
CA ILE A 12 -12.99 -8.84 -10.71
C ILE A 12 -14.45 -9.31 -10.78
N ILE A 13 -15.30 -8.66 -11.59
CA ILE A 13 -16.53 -9.25 -12.12
C ILE A 13 -16.55 -9.10 -13.65
N GLY A 14 -16.78 -10.21 -14.34
CA GLY A 14 -17.27 -10.23 -15.72
C GLY A 14 -18.79 -10.12 -15.73
N LEU A 15 -19.34 -9.21 -16.54
CA LEU A 15 -20.79 -9.08 -16.74
C LEU A 15 -21.36 -10.37 -17.36
N ALA A 16 -22.11 -11.14 -16.58
CA ALA A 16 -23.12 -12.07 -17.09
C ALA A 16 -24.51 -11.48 -16.82
N ALA A 17 -25.26 -11.19 -17.88
CA ALA A 17 -26.61 -10.66 -17.81
C ALA A 17 -27.54 -11.65 -17.10
N CYS A 18 -28.07 -11.29 -15.93
CA CYS A 18 -29.23 -11.96 -15.35
C CYS A 18 -30.48 -11.55 -16.12
N ALA A 19 -30.94 -12.40 -17.03
CA ALA A 19 -32.27 -12.30 -17.62
C ALA A 19 -33.29 -12.87 -16.61
N SER A 20 -34.20 -12.03 -16.12
CA SER A 20 -35.40 -12.47 -15.39
C SER A 20 -36.32 -13.27 -16.33
N PRO A 21 -36.80 -14.46 -15.95
CA PRO A 21 -37.92 -15.06 -16.66
C PRO A 21 -39.24 -14.44 -16.18
N ALA A 22 -39.94 -13.82 -17.12
CA ALA A 22 -41.34 -13.46 -16.98
C ALA A 22 -42.23 -14.70 -17.16
N GLY A 23 -43.17 -14.88 -16.22
CA GLY A 23 -44.50 -15.44 -16.47
C GLY A 23 -44.66 -16.96 -16.32
N SER A 24 -45.55 -17.36 -15.41
CA SER A 24 -46.85 -17.94 -15.80
C SER A 24 -47.74 -18.16 -14.59
N ALA A 25 -48.90 -17.51 -14.62
CA ALA A 25 -50.01 -17.79 -13.73
C ALA A 25 -50.64 -19.15 -14.09
N ALA A 26 -50.81 -20.02 -13.10
CA ALA A 26 -51.71 -21.17 -13.21
C ALA A 26 -52.58 -21.23 -11.95
N ALA A 27 -53.89 -21.07 -12.16
CA ALA A 27 -54.92 -21.30 -11.19
C ALA A 27 -54.99 -22.80 -10.83
N GLY A 28 -55.12 -23.10 -9.54
CA GLY A 28 -55.33 -24.46 -9.04
C GLY A 28 -56.15 -24.43 -7.75
N THR A 29 -57.37 -24.95 -7.86
CA THR A 29 -58.42 -25.01 -6.84
C THR A 29 -58.20 -26.11 -5.79
N GLY A 30 -58.37 -25.76 -4.52
CA GLY A 30 -59.05 -26.52 -3.45
C GLY A 30 -58.54 -27.91 -3.02
N THR A 31 -58.31 -28.11 -1.71
CA THR A 31 -59.25 -28.77 -0.77
C THR A 31 -58.61 -28.94 0.62
N ALA A 32 -59.48 -29.12 1.62
CA ALA A 32 -59.28 -28.97 3.06
C ALA A 32 -58.94 -30.29 3.81
N ALA A 33 -58.75 -30.14 5.14
CA ALA A 33 -58.52 -31.12 6.22
C ALA A 33 -57.03 -31.48 6.44
N ASP A 34 -56.46 -31.48 7.65
CA ASP A 34 -57.03 -31.83 8.96
C ASP A 34 -56.44 -31.02 10.13
N ALA A 35 -57.19 -31.00 11.23
CA ALA A 35 -56.92 -30.31 12.49
C ALA A 35 -56.35 -31.24 13.58
N ALA A 36 -55.48 -30.71 14.44
CA ALA A 36 -55.33 -31.05 15.87
C ALA A 36 -54.37 -30.01 16.50
N ALA A 37 -54.83 -28.99 17.24
CA ALA A 37 -55.32 -28.99 18.63
C ALA A 37 -54.24 -29.30 19.69
N VAL A 38 -53.73 -28.24 20.37
CA VAL A 38 -53.49 -28.22 21.84
C VAL A 38 -53.75 -26.79 22.35
N ALA A 39 -54.67 -26.69 23.32
CA ALA A 39 -55.13 -25.50 24.04
C ALA A 39 -54.06 -24.95 25.02
N ASP A 40 -53.84 -23.63 25.10
CA ASP A 40 -54.46 -22.65 26.03
C ASP A 40 -54.35 -22.97 27.54
N SER A 41 -53.59 -22.13 28.26
CA SER A 41 -54.04 -21.49 29.51
C SER A 41 -53.00 -20.46 29.99
N GLY A 42 -53.41 -19.19 30.21
CA GLY A 42 -52.59 -18.25 30.99
C GLY A 42 -52.93 -16.76 30.83
N LYS A 43 -54.07 -16.35 31.39
CA LYS A 43 -54.62 -14.98 31.34
C LYS A 43 -54.10 -14.08 32.49
N ALA A 44 -53.73 -12.85 32.10
CA ALA A 44 -53.77 -11.55 32.81
C ALA A 44 -53.10 -11.34 34.18
N ALA A 45 -52.32 -10.25 34.28
CA ALA A 45 -52.59 -9.17 35.25
C ALA A 45 -51.75 -7.91 34.91
N ALA A 46 -52.46 -6.80 34.65
CA ALA A 46 -51.90 -5.47 34.74
C ALA A 46 -51.71 -5.10 36.22
N THR A 47 -50.57 -4.50 36.57
CA THR A 47 -50.41 -3.77 37.83
C THR A 47 -49.74 -2.44 37.56
N THR A 48 -50.56 -1.41 37.70
CA THR A 48 -50.19 -0.05 38.06
C THR A 48 -49.44 -0.10 39.39
N ASP A 49 -48.29 0.56 39.50
CA ASP A 49 -47.76 0.90 40.81
C ASP A 49 -47.50 2.41 40.91
N THR A 50 -48.07 2.95 41.97
CA THR A 50 -48.12 4.36 42.34
C THR A 50 -47.26 4.46 43.59
N ILE A 51 -46.15 5.19 43.54
CA ILE A 51 -45.48 5.62 44.77
C ILE A 51 -45.49 7.14 44.80
N ALA A 52 -46.29 7.65 45.74
CA ALA A 52 -46.27 9.03 46.18
C ALA A 52 -45.22 9.23 47.28
N GLY A 53 -44.45 10.31 47.17
CA GLY A 53 -44.42 11.32 48.23
C GLY A 53 -43.17 11.46 49.10
N THR A 54 -42.82 12.74 49.31
CA THR A 54 -41.85 13.38 50.22
C THR A 54 -40.42 13.46 49.66
N GLY A 55 -39.76 14.61 49.53
CA GLY A 55 -39.98 15.98 49.98
C GLY A 55 -38.57 16.59 50.15
N GLY A 56 -38.30 17.77 49.59
CA GLY A 56 -36.97 18.40 49.72
C GLY A 56 -36.72 19.51 48.71
N ASP A 57 -37.22 20.70 49.04
CA ASP A 57 -36.96 21.97 48.36
C ASP A 57 -35.47 22.36 48.41
N ALA A 58 -34.95 22.87 47.28
CA ALA A 58 -33.97 23.96 47.26
C ALA A 58 -33.93 24.61 45.87
N LEU A 59 -34.66 25.71 45.73
CA LEU A 59 -34.44 26.73 44.71
C LEU A 59 -33.00 27.25 44.81
N VAL A 60 -32.31 27.38 43.68
CA VAL A 60 -31.33 28.45 43.48
C VAL A 60 -31.58 29.07 42.11
N THR A 61 -32.21 30.23 42.13
CA THR A 61 -32.22 31.20 41.04
C THR A 61 -31.53 32.48 41.49
N ASP A 62 -30.71 32.99 40.58
CA ASP A 62 -30.43 34.40 40.30
C ASP A 62 -29.46 35.18 41.20
N SER A 63 -28.48 35.85 40.57
CA SER A 63 -28.36 37.32 40.58
C SER A 63 -27.00 37.80 40.07
N VAL A 64 -27.03 38.49 38.94
CA VAL A 64 -26.06 39.51 38.51
C VAL A 64 -26.30 40.80 39.30
N THR A 65 -25.25 41.49 39.80
CA THR A 65 -25.02 42.96 39.68
C THR A 65 -23.89 43.51 40.58
N GLY A 66 -22.96 44.25 39.94
CA GLY A 66 -22.25 45.48 40.38
C GLY A 66 -21.23 45.42 41.55
N THR A 67 -20.24 46.30 41.70
CA THR A 67 -19.55 47.36 40.91
C THR A 67 -18.48 47.98 41.85
N ARG A 68 -17.32 48.43 41.30
CA ARG A 68 -16.44 49.56 41.75
C ARG A 68 -15.67 49.41 43.10
N ASP A 69 -14.42 49.86 43.32
CA ASP A 69 -13.63 51.04 42.88
C ASP A 69 -12.09 50.86 43.04
N GLY A 70 -11.31 51.68 42.29
CA GLY A 70 -10.01 52.28 42.66
C GLY A 70 -8.72 51.50 42.33
N ALA A 71 -7.59 52.07 41.87
CA ALA A 71 -7.18 53.42 41.49
C ALA A 71 -5.81 53.33 40.75
N ALA A 72 -5.52 54.30 39.87
CA ALA A 72 -4.21 54.53 39.22
C ALA A 72 -3.29 55.43 40.07
N PRO A 73 -2.00 55.60 39.71
CA PRO A 73 -1.56 56.75 38.87
C PRO A 73 -0.52 56.35 37.79
N SER A 74 -0.58 56.90 36.56
CA SER A 74 0.02 58.16 36.05
C SER A 74 1.54 58.26 36.15
N ASP A 75 2.24 58.28 35.00
CA ASP A 75 3.07 59.43 34.61
C ASP A 75 3.42 59.42 33.11
N THR A 76 3.31 60.62 32.52
CA THR A 76 3.58 60.98 31.12
C THR A 76 4.52 62.18 31.10
N ALA A 77 5.64 62.06 30.39
CA ALA A 77 6.38 63.12 29.68
C ALA A 77 7.43 62.40 28.81
N GLY A 78 7.62 62.61 27.51
CA GLY A 78 7.46 63.82 26.72
C GLY A 78 8.83 64.46 26.54
N ASP A 79 9.58 64.10 25.49
CA ASP A 79 10.49 65.03 24.80
C ASP A 79 11.00 64.48 23.47
N ALA A 80 10.98 65.36 22.46
CA ALA A 80 11.44 65.14 21.10
C ALA A 80 12.65 66.02 20.82
N VAL A 81 13.75 65.45 20.29
CA VAL A 81 14.68 66.16 19.40
C VAL A 81 15.37 65.16 18.47
N GLY A 82 15.49 65.54 17.20
CA GLY A 82 15.98 64.69 16.13
C GLY A 82 17.50 64.50 16.07
N GLY A 83 17.91 63.62 15.15
CA GLY A 83 19.28 63.40 14.73
C GLY A 83 19.29 62.29 13.69
N ALA A 84 19.59 62.65 12.44
CA ALA A 84 19.89 61.69 11.40
C ALA A 84 21.16 60.90 11.77
N ASP A 85 21.17 59.59 11.50
CA ASP A 85 22.32 58.88 10.95
C ASP A 85 21.94 57.47 10.52
N ALA A 86 22.60 57.04 9.44
CA ALA A 86 22.30 55.87 8.65
C ALA A 86 22.97 54.58 9.17
N MET A 87 22.45 53.47 8.63
CA MET A 87 23.08 52.17 8.36
C MET A 87 22.72 50.97 9.26
N ALA A 88 22.60 49.84 8.53
CA ALA A 88 22.47 48.44 8.94
C ALA A 88 21.07 47.96 9.34
N ALA A 89 20.22 47.75 8.33
CA ALA A 89 19.11 46.82 8.43
C ALA A 89 19.67 45.39 8.45
N ASP A 90 19.53 44.74 9.60
CA ASP A 90 19.77 43.32 9.80
C ASP A 90 18.63 42.56 9.11
N ALA A 91 18.95 41.93 7.97
CA ALA A 91 18.01 41.14 7.21
C ALA A 91 17.79 39.79 7.91
N VAL A 92 16.83 39.76 8.85
CA VAL A 92 16.23 38.51 9.28
C VAL A 92 15.49 37.95 8.07
N ALA A 93 16.05 36.91 7.45
CA ALA A 93 15.40 36.14 6.42
C ALA A 93 14.16 35.47 7.01
N ASP A 94 13.02 36.15 6.85
CA ASP A 94 11.71 35.57 7.06
C ASP A 94 11.59 34.37 6.13
N ALA A 95 11.38 33.19 6.71
CA ALA A 95 11.22 31.95 5.98
C ALA A 95 9.91 32.05 5.19
N SER A 96 10.03 32.58 3.98
CA SER A 96 8.97 32.59 2.97
C SER A 96 8.33 31.22 2.92
N THR A 97 7.12 31.13 3.48
CA THR A 97 6.15 30.11 3.10
C THR A 97 5.97 30.30 1.61
N THR A 98 6.63 29.46 0.82
CA THR A 98 6.53 29.51 -0.62
C THR A 98 5.09 29.16 -0.91
N ASP A 99 4.29 30.19 -1.20
CA ASP A 99 2.92 30.05 -1.66
C ASP A 99 3.00 29.37 -3.02
N THR A 100 3.04 28.04 -3.00
CA THR A 100 2.85 27.23 -4.18
C THR A 100 1.47 27.60 -4.67
N GLY A 101 1.41 28.38 -5.76
CA GLY A 101 0.16 28.91 -6.29
C GLY A 101 -0.92 27.84 -6.45
N PRO A 102 -2.18 28.25 -6.66
CA PRO A 102 -3.31 27.34 -6.68
C PRO A 102 -3.02 26.15 -7.60
N SER A 103 -3.11 24.94 -7.03
CA SER A 103 -2.90 23.71 -7.77
C SER A 103 -3.86 23.64 -8.95
N GLU A 104 -3.34 23.31 -10.13
CA GLU A 104 -4.15 23.19 -11.34
C GLU A 104 -5.22 22.08 -11.17
N PRO A 105 -6.48 22.32 -11.57
CA PRO A 105 -7.50 21.28 -11.53
C PRO A 105 -7.11 20.09 -12.42
N VAL A 106 -7.38 18.87 -11.95
CA VAL A 106 -7.05 17.63 -12.69
C VAL A 106 -8.32 17.01 -13.23
N ALA A 107 -8.41 16.72 -14.53
CA ALA A 107 -9.56 16.00 -15.10
C ALA A 107 -9.60 14.54 -14.62
N ILE A 108 -10.79 13.93 -14.52
CA ILE A 108 -10.92 12.55 -14.02
C ILE A 108 -10.16 11.55 -14.92
N GLU A 109 -10.14 11.78 -16.24
CA GLU A 109 -9.38 10.99 -17.20
C GLU A 109 -7.86 11.13 -17.05
N GLN A 110 -7.38 12.21 -16.43
CA GLN A 110 -5.95 12.49 -16.21
C GLN A 110 -5.50 12.11 -14.80
N LEU A 111 -6.44 11.75 -13.91
CA LEU A 111 -6.18 11.60 -12.49
C LEU A 111 -5.11 10.54 -12.22
N GLN A 112 -5.21 9.38 -12.89
CA GLN A 112 -4.27 8.28 -12.68
C GLN A 112 -2.83 8.67 -13.07
N GLU A 113 -2.66 9.34 -14.20
CA GLU A 113 -1.35 9.83 -14.64
C GLU A 113 -0.81 10.90 -13.69
N ALA A 114 -1.64 11.87 -13.28
CA ALA A 114 -1.25 12.92 -12.33
C ALA A 114 -0.84 12.34 -10.96
N PHE A 115 -1.55 11.33 -10.47
CA PHE A 115 -1.18 10.64 -9.22
C PHE A 115 0.12 9.85 -9.35
N ALA A 116 0.31 9.12 -10.46
CA ALA A 116 1.56 8.42 -10.73
C ALA A 116 2.74 9.39 -10.75
N ASP A 117 2.57 10.52 -11.40
CA ASP A 117 3.56 11.60 -11.50
C ASP A 117 3.93 12.18 -10.13
N ALA A 118 2.93 12.54 -9.34
CA ALA A 118 3.14 13.06 -7.99
C ALA A 118 3.82 12.02 -7.08
N TYR A 119 3.39 10.76 -7.16
CA TYR A 119 3.97 9.68 -6.36
C TYR A 119 5.42 9.40 -6.75
N CYS A 120 5.74 9.35 -8.04
CA CYS A 120 7.11 9.18 -8.52
C CYS A 120 8.01 10.37 -8.17
N THR A 121 7.46 11.59 -8.22
CA THR A 121 8.15 12.80 -7.79
C THR A 121 8.48 12.75 -6.30
N ALA A 122 7.50 12.38 -5.47
CA ALA A 122 7.68 12.21 -4.04
C ALA A 122 8.73 11.11 -3.74
N MET A 123 8.65 9.96 -4.39
CA MET A 123 9.67 8.91 -4.19
C MET A 123 11.08 9.37 -4.56
N ALA A 124 11.22 10.15 -5.63
CA ALA A 124 12.52 10.68 -6.05
C ALA A 124 13.07 11.70 -5.04
N SER A 125 12.22 12.53 -4.41
CA SER A 125 12.63 13.52 -3.41
C SER A 125 12.87 12.93 -2.02
N CYS A 126 12.23 11.82 -1.69
CA CYS A 126 12.22 11.25 -0.35
C CYS A 126 13.36 10.27 -0.01
N GLY A 127 14.25 9.97 -0.98
CA GLY A 127 15.54 9.30 -0.77
C GLY A 127 15.58 8.13 0.23
N GLY A 128 15.52 6.89 -0.26
CA GLY A 128 15.91 5.69 0.53
C GLY A 128 14.92 5.21 1.60
N ALA A 129 13.73 5.79 1.70
CA ALA A 129 12.68 5.35 2.62
C ALA A 129 12.00 4.01 2.22
N PHE A 130 12.39 3.42 1.09
CA PHE A 130 11.78 2.20 0.56
C PHE A 130 12.84 1.15 0.23
N SER A 131 12.45 -0.11 0.38
CA SER A 131 13.25 -1.28 -0.02
C SER A 131 13.46 -1.39 -1.53
N PHE A 132 12.72 -0.61 -2.32
CA PHE A 132 12.85 -0.51 -3.77
C PHE A 132 13.15 0.93 -4.18
N SER A 133 14.02 1.11 -5.16
CA SER A 133 14.32 2.40 -5.77
C SER A 133 14.12 2.31 -7.28
N PHE A 134 13.59 3.38 -7.87
CA PHE A 134 13.49 3.49 -9.31
C PHE A 134 14.68 4.28 -9.85
N SER A 135 15.24 3.82 -10.96
CA SER A 135 16.36 4.46 -11.64
C SER A 135 15.99 5.81 -12.25
N SER A 136 14.70 6.01 -12.53
CA SER A 136 14.14 7.21 -13.11
C SER A 136 12.65 7.37 -12.77
N THR A 137 12.13 8.60 -12.89
CA THR A 137 10.69 8.88 -12.81
C THR A 137 9.93 8.09 -13.87
N ALA A 138 10.49 7.93 -15.08
CA ALA A 138 9.88 7.13 -16.15
C ALA A 138 9.75 5.65 -15.76
N GLY A 139 10.80 5.06 -15.17
CA GLY A 139 10.76 3.69 -14.66
C GLY A 139 9.76 3.52 -13.52
N CYS A 140 9.64 4.51 -12.64
CA CYS A 140 8.59 4.55 -11.65
C CYS A 140 7.19 4.57 -12.30
N LYS A 141 6.93 5.48 -13.25
CA LYS A 141 5.63 5.55 -13.93
C LYS A 141 5.29 4.26 -14.66
N ALA A 142 6.25 3.68 -15.37
CA ALA A 142 6.10 2.40 -16.07
C ALA A 142 5.77 1.25 -15.12
N PHE A 143 6.39 1.24 -13.95
CA PHE A 143 6.07 0.29 -12.88
C PHE A 143 4.64 0.50 -12.38
N LEU A 144 4.23 1.75 -12.14
CA LEU A 144 2.89 2.10 -11.67
C LEU A 144 1.78 1.87 -12.70
N SER A 145 2.09 1.93 -14.00
CA SER A 145 1.14 1.65 -15.09
C SER A 145 0.98 0.16 -15.38
N GLY A 146 1.64 -0.73 -14.62
CA GLY A 146 1.51 -2.19 -14.78
C GLY A 146 2.13 -2.74 -16.06
N SER A 147 2.86 -1.94 -16.83
CA SER A 147 3.54 -2.39 -18.03
C SER A 147 4.82 -3.15 -17.65
N GLY A 148 4.74 -4.48 -17.56
CA GLY A 148 5.93 -5.35 -17.59
C GLY A 148 6.18 -6.31 -16.43
N TYR A 149 5.24 -6.53 -15.50
CA TYR A 149 5.45 -7.42 -14.35
C TYR A 149 4.55 -8.66 -14.36
N ASP A 150 5.04 -9.74 -13.72
CA ASP A 150 4.33 -10.99 -13.54
C ASP A 150 3.24 -10.91 -12.45
N SER A 151 2.52 -12.02 -12.26
CA SER A 151 1.34 -12.17 -11.40
C SER A 151 1.52 -11.83 -9.90
N SER A 152 2.74 -11.50 -9.45
CA SER A 152 2.97 -11.02 -8.08
C SER A 152 2.43 -9.60 -7.83
N PHE A 153 2.10 -8.86 -8.89
CA PHE A 153 1.50 -7.52 -8.85
C PHE A 153 0.00 -7.51 -9.16
N ASP A 154 -0.67 -8.62 -8.94
CA ASP A 154 -2.13 -8.76 -9.11
C ASP A 154 -2.93 -7.66 -8.38
N ASP A 155 -2.43 -7.17 -7.25
CA ASP A 155 -3.02 -6.06 -6.48
C ASP A 155 -2.86 -4.71 -7.19
N LEU A 156 -1.76 -4.49 -7.90
CA LEU A 156 -1.54 -3.27 -8.68
C LEU A 156 -2.42 -3.27 -9.95
N ILE A 157 -2.56 -4.43 -10.60
CA ILE A 157 -3.49 -4.58 -11.72
C ILE A 157 -4.94 -4.36 -11.24
N ALA A 158 -5.30 -4.85 -10.06
CA ALA A 158 -6.59 -4.56 -9.42
C ALA A 158 -6.76 -3.06 -9.15
N ALA A 159 -5.71 -2.36 -8.70
CA ALA A 159 -5.75 -0.90 -8.50
C ALA A 159 -5.90 -0.11 -9.82
N VAL A 160 -5.29 -0.57 -10.92
CA VAL A 160 -5.49 0.03 -12.25
C VAL A 160 -6.93 -0.18 -12.71
N LYS A 161 -7.49 -1.40 -12.57
CA LYS A 161 -8.90 -1.67 -12.85
C LYS A 161 -9.83 -0.85 -11.97
N ALA A 162 -9.49 -0.65 -10.70
CA ALA A 162 -10.22 0.22 -9.81
C ALA A 162 -10.27 1.67 -10.36
N GLY A 163 -9.24 2.12 -11.07
CA GLY A 163 -9.23 3.40 -11.78
C GLY A 163 -10.30 3.49 -12.87
N ASP A 164 -10.40 2.45 -13.72
CA ASP A 164 -11.44 2.38 -14.75
C ASP A 164 -12.85 2.33 -14.13
N ASP A 165 -13.02 1.55 -13.06
CA ASP A 165 -14.30 1.45 -12.33
C ASP A 165 -14.67 2.77 -11.66
N LEU A 166 -13.70 3.53 -11.17
CA LEU A 166 -13.90 4.87 -10.59
C LEU A 166 -14.33 5.88 -11.65
N ILE A 167 -13.68 5.89 -12.82
CA ILE A 167 -14.09 6.72 -13.97
C ILE A 167 -15.52 6.35 -14.39
N ALA A 168 -15.84 5.05 -14.47
CA ALA A 168 -17.17 4.57 -14.79
C ALA A 168 -18.21 4.99 -13.74
N ALA A 169 -17.89 4.91 -12.46
CA ALA A 169 -18.76 5.32 -11.35
C ALA A 169 -19.01 6.84 -11.34
N VAL A 170 -18.02 7.66 -11.65
CA VAL A 170 -18.17 9.12 -11.85
C VAL A 170 -19.11 9.40 -13.03
N LYS A 171 -18.88 8.75 -14.18
CA LYS A 171 -19.73 8.91 -15.39
C LYS A 171 -21.17 8.43 -15.16
N ALA A 172 -21.36 7.40 -14.34
CA ALA A 172 -22.66 6.90 -13.93
C ALA A 172 -23.36 7.76 -12.86
N GLY A 173 -22.69 8.82 -12.35
CA GLY A 173 -23.23 9.67 -11.28
C GLY A 173 -23.28 9.02 -9.90
N LYS A 174 -22.62 7.86 -9.72
CA LYS A 174 -22.47 7.19 -8.41
C LYS A 174 -21.44 7.90 -7.52
N ILE A 175 -20.57 8.72 -8.12
CA ILE A 175 -19.53 9.50 -7.44
C ILE A 175 -19.53 10.92 -8.00
N LYS A 176 -19.45 11.91 -7.12
CA LYS A 176 -19.12 13.29 -7.48
C LYS A 176 -17.62 13.48 -7.41
N TYR A 177 -17.03 13.92 -8.52
CA TYR A 177 -15.61 14.21 -8.65
C TYR A 177 -15.35 15.71 -8.55
N SER A 178 -14.36 16.13 -7.75
CA SER A 178 -13.88 17.52 -7.70
C SER A 178 -12.49 17.64 -8.34
N PRO A 179 -12.36 18.24 -9.53
CA PRO A 179 -11.06 18.41 -10.19
C PRO A 179 -10.13 19.34 -9.40
N GLU A 180 -10.65 20.32 -8.67
CA GLU A 180 -9.86 21.22 -7.82
C GLU A 180 -9.30 20.49 -6.59
N ALA A 181 -10.10 19.64 -5.94
CA ALA A 181 -9.63 18.82 -4.83
C ALA A 181 -8.58 17.81 -5.31
N ALA A 182 -8.74 17.26 -6.52
CA ALA A 182 -7.75 16.39 -7.14
C ALA A 182 -6.40 17.09 -7.34
N GLY A 183 -6.39 18.32 -7.87
CA GLY A 183 -5.18 19.13 -7.99
C GLY A 183 -4.47 19.33 -6.65
N LYS A 184 -5.22 19.68 -5.60
CA LYS A 184 -4.67 19.86 -4.24
C LYS A 184 -4.10 18.56 -3.68
N CYS A 185 -4.79 17.46 -3.92
CA CYS A 185 -4.34 16.13 -3.50
C CYS A 185 -3.02 15.74 -4.19
N VAL A 186 -2.93 15.88 -5.52
CA VAL A 186 -1.72 15.60 -6.31
C VAL A 186 -0.54 16.46 -5.81
N ALA A 187 -0.75 17.75 -5.57
CA ALA A 187 0.26 18.64 -5.01
C ALA A 187 0.70 18.22 -3.59
N ALA A 188 -0.23 17.79 -2.74
CA ALA A 188 0.08 17.29 -1.40
C ALA A 188 0.91 15.99 -1.45
N ILE A 189 0.60 15.08 -2.37
CA ILE A 189 1.38 13.85 -2.58
C ILE A 189 2.81 14.17 -2.99
N ALA A 190 2.98 15.06 -3.97
CA ALA A 190 4.30 15.42 -4.49
C ALA A 190 5.20 16.12 -3.45
N SER A 191 4.61 16.75 -2.43
CA SER A 191 5.31 17.60 -1.46
C SER A 191 5.70 16.93 -0.15
N THR A 192 5.33 15.65 0.09
CA THR A 192 5.66 14.98 1.36
C THR A 192 6.03 13.51 1.23
N CYS A 193 6.99 13.11 2.07
CA CYS A 193 7.41 11.72 2.24
C CYS A 193 6.53 10.94 3.20
N ALA A 194 5.66 11.59 3.98
CA ALA A 194 4.82 10.89 4.94
C ALA A 194 3.73 10.04 4.26
N LEU A 195 3.27 10.46 3.08
CA LEU A 195 2.22 9.77 2.32
C LEU A 195 2.68 8.51 1.62
N LEU A 196 3.99 8.42 1.45
CA LEU A 196 4.67 7.28 0.85
C LEU A 196 4.71 6.08 1.79
N THR A 197 4.76 6.34 3.10
CA THR A 197 4.81 5.32 4.15
C THR A 197 3.49 5.16 4.90
N SER A 198 2.60 6.15 4.84
CA SER A 198 1.25 6.08 5.39
C SER A 198 0.34 5.19 4.54
N LYS A 199 -0.32 4.22 5.18
CA LYS A 199 -1.46 3.50 4.58
C LYS A 199 -2.72 4.37 4.45
N LYS A 200 -2.78 5.49 5.17
CA LYS A 200 -3.95 6.37 5.16
C LYS A 200 -3.85 7.45 4.11
N GLN A 201 -4.95 7.60 3.38
CA GLN A 201 -5.17 8.71 2.47
C GLN A 201 -5.25 10.03 3.27
N PRO A 202 -4.51 11.08 2.88
CA PRO A 202 -4.55 12.37 3.57
C PRO A 202 -5.90 13.02 3.38
N ALA A 203 -6.30 13.83 4.37
CA ALA A 203 -7.61 14.47 4.38
C ALA A 203 -7.90 15.29 3.11
N VAL A 204 -6.88 15.93 2.53
CA VAL A 204 -7.01 16.68 1.26
C VAL A 204 -7.40 15.80 0.08
N CYS A 205 -6.99 14.53 0.08
CA CYS A 205 -7.31 13.57 -0.97
C CYS A 205 -8.68 12.90 -0.78
N LYS A 206 -9.20 12.85 0.46
CA LYS A 206 -10.55 12.32 0.73
C LYS A 206 -11.66 13.16 0.10
N ALA A 207 -11.41 14.44 -0.17
CA ALA A 207 -12.39 15.34 -0.79
C ALA A 207 -12.48 15.21 -2.32
N VAL A 208 -11.63 14.39 -2.95
CA VAL A 208 -11.60 14.21 -4.42
C VAL A 208 -12.86 13.50 -4.90
N PHE A 209 -13.33 12.53 -4.12
CA PHE A 209 -14.49 11.70 -4.42
C PHE A 209 -15.51 11.80 -3.31
N VAL A 210 -16.76 12.07 -3.70
CA VAL A 210 -17.90 12.06 -2.77
C VAL A 210 -18.93 11.10 -3.33
N GLY A 211 -19.15 9.98 -2.64
CA GLY A 211 -20.15 8.99 -3.01
C GLY A 211 -21.56 9.56 -3.03
N THR A 212 -22.45 8.97 -3.84
CA THR A 212 -23.86 9.37 -3.94
C THR A 212 -24.82 8.29 -3.45
N LEU A 213 -24.35 7.07 -3.22
CA LEU A 213 -25.16 5.99 -2.68
C LEU A 213 -25.39 6.19 -1.17
N ALA A 214 -26.65 6.16 -0.77
CA ALA A 214 -27.02 6.23 0.63
C ALA A 214 -26.54 5.00 1.41
N ASP A 215 -26.46 5.13 2.73
CA ASP A 215 -26.25 3.97 3.60
C ASP A 215 -27.29 2.88 3.33
N GLN A 216 -26.90 1.63 3.46
CA GLN A 216 -27.66 0.42 3.13
C GLN A 216 -27.85 0.13 1.64
N ALA A 217 -27.43 1.02 0.73
CA ALA A 217 -27.42 0.71 -0.69
C ALA A 217 -26.34 -0.34 -1.04
N ALA A 218 -26.62 -1.17 -2.04
CA ALA A 218 -25.60 -2.06 -2.59
C ALA A 218 -24.45 -1.25 -3.22
N CYS A 219 -23.22 -1.66 -2.97
CA CYS A 219 -22.02 -0.98 -3.46
C CYS A 219 -21.00 -1.96 -4.01
N ASP A 220 -20.19 -1.45 -4.92
CA ASP A 220 -19.07 -2.13 -5.57
C ASP A 220 -17.73 -1.62 -5.03
N ILE A 221 -17.61 -0.34 -4.70
CA ILE A 221 -16.39 0.27 -4.13
C ILE A 221 -16.72 1.22 -2.96
N ASN A 222 -15.72 1.58 -2.15
CA ASN A 222 -15.94 2.45 -0.99
C ASN A 222 -16.41 3.85 -1.39
N GLU A 223 -15.87 4.35 -2.50
CA GLU A 223 -16.03 5.72 -2.97
C GLU A 223 -17.44 6.02 -3.47
N VAL A 224 -18.25 5.01 -3.81
CA VAL A 224 -19.65 5.22 -4.21
C VAL A 224 -20.57 5.49 -3.03
N CYS A 225 -20.16 5.14 -1.81
CA CYS A 225 -20.95 5.33 -0.60
C CYS A 225 -20.78 6.73 -0.02
N VAL A 226 -21.88 7.37 0.38
CA VAL A 226 -21.86 8.67 1.10
C VAL A 226 -21.08 8.55 2.42
N SER A 227 -21.11 7.37 3.06
CA SER A 227 -20.32 7.05 4.25
C SER A 227 -18.81 6.90 3.99
N GLY A 228 -18.42 6.71 2.72
CA GLY A 228 -17.07 6.37 2.31
C GLY A 228 -16.65 4.93 2.61
N TRP A 229 -17.59 4.03 2.93
CA TRP A 229 -17.28 2.62 3.23
C TRP A 229 -18.33 1.66 2.66
N CYS A 230 -17.84 0.69 1.88
CA CYS A 230 -18.60 -0.41 1.32
C CYS A 230 -18.27 -1.71 2.08
N GLU A 231 -19.13 -2.09 3.03
CA GLU A 231 -18.93 -3.32 3.80
C GLU A 231 -19.26 -4.52 2.92
N ARG A 232 -18.27 -5.37 2.68
CA ARG A 232 -18.46 -6.65 1.97
C ARG A 232 -18.55 -7.78 2.98
N PRO A 233 -19.48 -8.73 2.81
CA PRO A 233 -19.45 -9.98 3.55
C PRO A 233 -18.20 -10.76 3.12
N ASP A 234 -17.30 -10.97 4.07
CA ASP A 234 -16.01 -11.66 3.95
C ASP A 234 -14.96 -11.00 3.04
N SER A 235 -13.74 -10.84 3.57
CA SER A 235 -12.65 -10.08 2.94
C SER A 235 -12.10 -10.71 1.66
N ASP A 236 -12.44 -11.96 1.37
CA ASP A 236 -11.70 -12.74 0.38
C ASP A 236 -12.44 -12.82 -0.97
N ASP A 237 -13.75 -12.57 -1.00
CA ASP A 237 -14.58 -12.68 -2.20
C ASP A 237 -14.93 -11.33 -2.81
N SER A 238 -14.16 -10.96 -3.84
CA SER A 238 -14.47 -9.84 -4.75
C SER A 238 -15.81 -9.92 -5.46
N SER A 239 -16.45 -11.09 -5.39
CA SER A 239 -17.52 -11.50 -6.28
C SER A 239 -18.88 -10.98 -5.81
N CYS A 240 -19.00 -10.59 -4.54
CA CYS A 240 -20.26 -10.14 -3.97
C CYS A 240 -20.34 -8.62 -3.85
N PRO A 241 -21.47 -8.01 -4.27
CA PRO A 241 -21.72 -6.60 -3.98
C PRO A 241 -21.76 -6.40 -2.46
N GLY A 242 -21.05 -5.37 -1.99
CA GLY A 242 -21.10 -4.95 -0.61
C GLY A 242 -22.34 -4.10 -0.33
N THR A 243 -22.41 -3.56 0.88
CA THR A 243 -23.44 -2.63 1.34
C THR A 243 -22.81 -1.39 1.95
N CYS A 244 -23.28 -0.20 1.54
CA CYS A 244 -22.81 1.07 2.11
C CYS A 244 -23.12 1.12 3.60
N ARG A 245 -22.10 1.29 4.42
CA ARG A 245 -22.22 1.32 5.89
C ARG A 245 -21.40 2.45 6.45
N LEU A 246 -21.81 2.96 7.61
CA LEU A 246 -20.96 3.89 8.34
C LEU A 246 -19.69 3.18 8.82
N PRO A 247 -18.51 3.81 8.70
CA PRO A 247 -17.30 3.32 9.32
C PRO A 247 -17.49 3.09 10.83
N LYS A 248 -16.90 2.02 11.34
CA LYS A 248 -17.11 1.54 12.70
C LYS A 248 -16.37 2.45 13.69
N PRO A 249 -17.02 2.87 14.80
CA PRO A 249 -16.37 3.70 15.82
C PRO A 249 -15.31 2.90 16.61
N ALA A 250 -14.57 3.57 17.48
CA ALA A 250 -13.60 2.92 18.35
C ALA A 250 -14.24 1.78 19.17
N GLY A 251 -13.57 0.63 19.23
CA GLY A 251 -14.04 -0.61 19.82
C GLY A 251 -14.91 -1.49 18.91
N GLY A 252 -15.40 -0.97 17.77
CA GLY A 252 -16.22 -1.73 16.82
C GLY A 252 -15.44 -2.85 16.12
N ALA A 253 -16.10 -3.97 15.84
CA ALA A 253 -15.46 -5.14 15.24
C ALA A 253 -15.12 -4.91 13.76
N CYS A 254 -13.86 -5.07 13.38
CA CYS A 254 -13.37 -4.82 12.02
C CYS A 254 -12.56 -6.02 11.50
N GLN A 255 -12.37 -6.06 10.19
CA GLN A 255 -11.41 -6.96 9.54
C GLN A 255 -10.29 -6.17 8.84
N LEU A 256 -10.58 -4.92 8.43
CA LEU A 256 -9.70 -4.05 7.67
C LEU A 256 -9.73 -2.63 8.23
N ASP A 257 -8.66 -1.87 8.02
CA ASP A 257 -8.48 -0.51 8.53
C ASP A 257 -9.55 0.47 8.01
N ASP A 258 -9.96 0.32 6.76
CA ASP A 258 -10.88 1.24 6.08
C ASP A 258 -12.32 1.14 6.61
N GLY A 259 -12.64 0.01 7.24
CA GLY A 259 -13.90 -0.17 7.96
C GLY A 259 -13.98 0.62 9.27
N CYS A 260 -12.92 1.32 9.68
CA CYS A 260 -12.85 2.07 10.92
C CYS A 260 -12.98 3.59 10.70
N ALA A 261 -13.71 4.26 11.59
CA ALA A 261 -14.02 5.68 11.48
C ALA A 261 -12.78 6.58 11.63
N GLY A 262 -12.70 7.61 10.79
CA GLY A 262 -11.71 8.69 10.92
C GLY A 262 -10.26 8.20 10.84
N ASN A 263 -9.53 8.34 11.95
CA ASN A 263 -8.12 7.96 12.07
C ASN A 263 -7.90 6.63 12.81
N LEU A 264 -8.95 5.84 13.02
CA LEU A 264 -8.86 4.51 13.63
C LEU A 264 -8.35 3.46 12.64
N VAL A 265 -7.73 2.40 13.12
CA VAL A 265 -7.20 1.25 12.36
C VAL A 265 -7.70 -0.05 12.97
N CYS A 266 -7.69 -1.13 12.21
CA CYS A 266 -8.17 -2.42 12.67
C CYS A 266 -7.07 -3.19 13.41
N ILE A 267 -7.14 -3.17 14.73
CA ILE A 267 -6.17 -3.81 15.62
C ILE A 267 -6.87 -4.95 16.33
N GLU A 268 -6.40 -6.19 16.10
CA GLU A 268 -6.96 -7.40 16.72
C GLU A 268 -8.48 -7.53 16.50
N GLY A 269 -8.93 -7.20 15.30
CA GLY A 269 -10.34 -7.24 14.93
C GLY A 269 -11.18 -6.13 15.55
N LYS A 270 -10.58 -5.07 16.13
CA LYS A 270 -11.30 -3.92 16.67
C LYS A 270 -10.73 -2.59 16.14
N CYS A 271 -11.62 -1.66 15.86
CA CYS A 271 -11.23 -0.30 15.49
C CYS A 271 -10.63 0.40 16.71
N ALA A 272 -9.36 0.72 16.67
CA ALA A 272 -8.68 1.44 17.73
C ALA A 272 -7.96 2.66 17.16
N ALA A 273 -7.66 3.65 18.00
CA ALA A 273 -6.75 4.70 17.58
C ALA A 273 -5.46 4.04 17.09
N ASN A 274 -4.85 4.61 16.06
CA ASN A 274 -3.53 4.19 15.63
C ASN A 274 -2.55 4.57 16.75
N GLY A 275 -2.47 3.67 17.73
CA GLY A 275 -2.21 4.01 19.12
C GLY A 275 -0.78 3.72 19.54
N GLY A 276 0.08 3.29 18.63
CA GLY A 276 1.45 2.84 18.88
C GLY A 276 2.45 3.86 19.43
N GLY A 277 2.01 5.03 19.91
CA GLY A 277 2.90 6.12 20.27
C GLY A 277 3.90 5.76 21.38
N LYS A 278 3.60 4.73 22.19
CA LYS A 278 4.41 4.32 23.35
C LYS A 278 4.80 2.84 23.24
N PRO A 279 5.83 2.42 24.00
CA PRO A 279 6.15 1.01 24.15
C PRO A 279 4.92 0.19 24.59
N ASP A 280 4.81 -1.03 24.04
CA ASP A 280 3.77 -2.02 24.29
C ASP A 280 2.36 -1.67 23.77
N ASP A 281 2.17 -0.49 23.19
CA ASP A 281 0.92 -0.15 22.52
C ASP A 281 0.74 -1.05 21.29
N PRO A 282 -0.48 -1.55 21.01
CA PRO A 282 -0.71 -2.38 19.84
C PRO A 282 -0.57 -1.54 18.56
N CYS A 283 -0.08 -2.16 17.50
CA CYS A 283 0.35 -1.45 16.31
C CYS A 283 0.11 -2.23 15.02
N ILE A 284 0.14 -1.50 13.91
CA ILE A 284 0.26 -2.03 12.57
C ILE A 284 1.40 -1.29 11.83
N ASP A 285 2.28 -2.04 11.14
CA ASP A 285 3.38 -1.53 10.31
C ASP A 285 4.26 -0.42 10.97
N THR A 286 4.02 0.84 10.63
CA THR A 286 4.82 2.02 11.01
C THR A 286 4.08 2.94 11.97
N SER A 287 2.99 2.46 12.57
CA SER A 287 2.14 3.24 13.48
C SER A 287 2.76 3.61 14.82
N CYS A 288 3.98 3.13 15.09
CA CYS A 288 4.64 3.41 16.35
C CYS A 288 5.21 4.84 16.43
N GLY A 289 5.29 5.38 17.65
CA GLY A 289 5.90 6.68 17.91
C GLY A 289 7.39 6.74 17.48
N ALA A 290 7.95 7.94 17.38
CA ALA A 290 9.34 8.13 17.00
C ALA A 290 10.29 7.31 17.91
N GLY A 291 11.21 6.56 17.30
CA GLY A 291 12.15 5.68 18.03
C GLY A 291 11.57 4.31 18.42
N LEU A 292 10.34 4.01 18.02
CA LEU A 292 9.69 2.71 18.17
C LEU A 292 9.43 2.09 16.78
N TYR A 293 9.26 0.77 16.73
CA TYR A 293 8.81 0.06 15.54
C TYR A 293 7.77 -1.00 15.92
N CYS A 294 6.93 -1.39 14.95
CA CYS A 294 5.90 -2.38 15.21
C CYS A 294 6.48 -3.79 15.09
N SER A 295 6.67 -4.44 16.23
CA SER A 295 7.16 -5.82 16.26
C SER A 295 6.00 -6.77 16.01
N VAL A 296 6.03 -7.44 14.85
CA VAL A 296 5.16 -8.58 14.52
C VAL A 296 5.84 -9.86 15.00
N SER A 297 5.22 -10.55 15.95
CA SER A 297 5.63 -11.92 16.32
C SER A 297 4.54 -12.89 15.88
N SER A 298 4.93 -14.11 15.47
CA SER A 298 3.98 -15.12 14.95
C SER A 298 2.88 -15.51 15.94
N ASP A 299 3.12 -15.29 17.23
CA ASP A 299 2.29 -15.82 18.31
C ASP A 299 1.65 -14.72 19.17
N ILE A 300 1.98 -13.44 18.93
CA ILE A 300 1.57 -12.30 19.77
C ILE A 300 1.14 -11.12 18.89
N LYS A 301 0.07 -10.48 19.33
CA LYS A 301 -0.36 -9.11 19.03
C LYS A 301 0.84 -8.23 18.66
N SER A 302 0.76 -7.57 17.51
CA SER A 302 1.76 -6.60 17.07
C SER A 302 1.84 -5.45 18.08
N VAL A 303 3.01 -5.21 18.65
CA VAL A 303 3.23 -4.16 19.66
C VAL A 303 4.39 -3.25 19.31
N CYS A 304 4.31 -1.99 19.73
CA CYS A 304 5.38 -1.04 19.56
C CYS A 304 6.51 -1.33 20.52
N VAL A 305 7.70 -1.56 20.00
CA VAL A 305 8.89 -1.80 20.81
C VAL A 305 9.96 -0.78 20.46
N ALA A 306 10.84 -0.49 21.41
CA ALA A 306 11.94 0.43 21.18
C ALA A 306 12.88 -0.08 20.08
N GLN A 307 13.30 0.82 19.19
CA GLN A 307 14.33 0.51 18.22
C GLN A 307 15.66 0.20 18.90
N SER A 308 16.31 -0.85 18.43
CA SER A 308 17.60 -1.31 18.93
C SER A 308 18.73 -0.37 18.50
N GLY A 309 19.63 -0.08 19.44
CA GLY A 309 20.91 0.57 19.14
C GLY A 309 21.91 -0.40 18.51
N GLU A 310 23.12 0.09 18.24
CA GLU A 310 24.21 -0.72 17.68
C GLU A 310 24.52 -1.95 18.55
N GLY A 311 24.64 -3.13 17.92
CA GLY A 311 24.77 -4.44 18.58
C GLY A 311 23.46 -5.03 19.12
N GLY A 312 22.37 -4.27 19.15
CA GLY A 312 21.06 -4.74 19.58
C GLY A 312 20.44 -5.73 18.59
N LYS A 313 19.59 -6.63 19.08
CA LYS A 313 18.86 -7.57 18.22
C LYS A 313 17.88 -6.84 17.33
N CYS A 314 17.71 -7.32 16.12
CA CYS A 314 16.76 -6.77 15.15
C CYS A 314 16.00 -7.88 14.44
N SER A 315 14.83 -7.54 13.89
CA SER A 315 14.08 -8.38 12.97
C SER A 315 14.50 -8.05 11.53
N ALA A 316 14.26 -8.95 10.59
CA ALA A 316 14.75 -8.81 9.21
C ALA A 316 14.31 -7.50 8.52
N ASP A 317 13.25 -6.87 9.00
CA ASP A 317 12.88 -5.49 8.65
C ASP A 317 13.83 -4.48 9.32
N ALA A 318 14.48 -3.66 8.49
CA ALA A 318 15.44 -2.64 8.91
C ALA A 318 14.86 -1.58 9.89
N LEU A 319 13.54 -1.54 10.08
CA LEU A 319 12.84 -0.62 10.97
C LEU A 319 13.10 -0.90 12.45
N SER A 320 13.57 -2.10 12.79
CA SER A 320 13.87 -2.49 14.17
C SER A 320 15.13 -1.84 14.76
N CYS A 321 15.93 -1.16 13.92
CA CYS A 321 17.14 -0.46 14.32
C CYS A 321 16.93 1.06 14.38
N LYS A 322 17.67 1.75 15.27
CA LYS A 322 17.66 3.22 15.32
C LYS A 322 18.11 3.82 13.99
N ALA A 323 17.63 5.03 13.68
CA ALA A 323 18.02 5.76 12.48
C ALA A 323 19.55 5.80 12.29
N GLY A 324 20.01 5.50 11.06
CA GLY A 324 21.43 5.39 10.71
C GLY A 324 22.06 4.01 10.94
N LEU A 325 21.32 3.08 11.54
CA LEU A 325 21.69 1.67 11.66
C LEU A 325 20.93 0.81 10.65
N TYR A 326 21.40 -0.40 10.42
CA TYR A 326 20.76 -1.41 9.59
C TYR A 326 20.76 -2.76 10.30
N CYS A 327 19.72 -3.57 10.07
CA CYS A 327 19.64 -4.90 10.63
C CYS A 327 20.46 -5.90 9.81
N GLN A 328 21.66 -6.21 10.30
CA GLN A 328 22.56 -7.15 9.65
C GLN A 328 22.15 -8.60 9.94
N PRO A 329 21.91 -9.44 8.91
CA PRO A 329 21.57 -10.85 9.09
C PRO A 329 22.83 -11.67 9.40
N SER A 330 23.40 -11.50 10.60
CA SER A 330 24.62 -12.22 10.99
C SER A 330 24.40 -13.14 12.20
N GLY A 331 24.72 -14.42 12.06
CA GLY A 331 24.64 -15.41 13.16
C GLY A 331 23.21 -15.87 13.47
N ASN A 332 22.99 -16.37 14.69
CA ASN A 332 21.68 -16.89 15.11
C ASN A 332 20.62 -15.79 15.32
N PHE A 333 21.03 -14.52 15.43
CA PHE A 333 20.13 -13.39 15.64
C PHE A 333 20.64 -12.19 14.85
N PRO A 334 19.81 -11.56 14.01
CA PRO A 334 20.19 -10.34 13.32
C PRO A 334 20.56 -9.23 14.33
N GLN A 335 21.56 -8.41 14.01
CA GLN A 335 22.02 -7.32 14.87
C GLN A 335 22.03 -5.98 14.14
N CYS A 336 21.67 -4.91 14.84
CA CYS A 336 21.78 -3.55 14.33
C CYS A 336 23.25 -3.14 14.24
N THR A 337 23.73 -2.81 13.06
CA THR A 337 25.10 -2.32 12.85
C THR A 337 25.09 -0.97 12.14
N LYS A 338 26.19 -0.23 12.27
CA LYS A 338 26.35 1.02 11.50
C LYS A 338 26.34 0.71 10.02
N GLN A 339 25.59 1.50 9.26
CA GLN A 339 25.69 1.47 7.81
C GLN A 339 27.11 1.85 7.37
N ILE A 340 27.57 1.22 6.28
CA ILE A 340 28.93 1.42 5.76
C ILE A 340 28.90 2.62 4.81
N ALA A 341 29.75 3.62 5.05
CA ALA A 341 29.81 4.80 4.19
C ALA A 341 30.27 4.44 2.76
N ILE A 342 29.83 5.21 1.76
CA ILE A 342 30.33 5.07 0.39
C ILE A 342 31.86 5.19 0.35
N GLY A 343 32.50 4.30 -0.39
CA GLY A 343 33.96 4.17 -0.50
C GLY A 343 34.61 3.29 0.57
N GLN A 344 33.89 2.90 1.62
CA GLN A 344 34.42 2.01 2.65
C GLN A 344 34.30 0.54 2.24
N PRO A 345 35.22 -0.33 2.71
CA PRO A 345 35.15 -1.76 2.46
C PRO A 345 33.89 -2.34 3.10
N CYS A 346 33.26 -3.28 2.40
CA CYS A 346 32.10 -4.02 2.85
C CYS A 346 32.35 -5.51 2.66
N LYS A 347 31.64 -6.36 3.41
CA LYS A 347 31.78 -7.81 3.33
C LYS A 347 30.47 -8.49 2.95
N PHE A 348 30.50 -9.39 1.98
CA PHE A 348 29.34 -10.22 1.70
C PHE A 348 29.24 -11.30 2.79
N GLN A 349 28.16 -11.27 3.56
CA GLN A 349 27.87 -12.32 4.52
C GLN A 349 26.89 -13.29 3.88
N GLY A 350 27.42 -14.40 3.39
CA GLY A 350 26.64 -15.45 2.73
C GLY A 350 27.58 -16.34 1.93
N ASN A 351 27.42 -17.64 2.06
CA ASN A 351 28.01 -18.56 1.10
C ASN A 351 27.20 -18.33 -0.18
N PHE A 352 27.78 -17.72 -1.22
CA PHE A 352 27.15 -17.55 -2.54
C PHE A 352 26.96 -18.94 -3.20
N GLY A 353 26.10 -19.77 -2.60
CA GLY A 353 25.58 -20.97 -3.22
C GLY A 353 24.52 -20.54 -4.22
N SER A 354 24.94 -20.30 -5.47
CA SER A 354 24.10 -20.36 -6.67
C SER A 354 22.65 -19.82 -6.55
N GLY A 355 22.45 -18.53 -6.85
CA GLY A 355 21.19 -18.11 -7.48
C GLY A 355 20.14 -17.37 -6.64
N SER A 356 20.47 -16.67 -5.55
CA SER A 356 19.55 -15.66 -4.99
C SER A 356 20.17 -14.26 -5.10
N SER A 357 19.77 -13.52 -6.12
CA SER A 357 20.21 -12.16 -6.46
C SER A 357 19.73 -11.07 -5.49
N GLY A 358 19.61 -11.36 -4.20
CA GLY A 358 18.91 -10.46 -3.27
C GLY A 358 19.33 -10.53 -1.80
N GLU A 359 20.36 -11.29 -1.42
CA GLU A 359 20.87 -11.15 -0.06
C GLU A 359 21.57 -9.80 0.06
N VAL A 360 20.90 -8.92 0.79
CA VAL A 360 21.25 -7.52 1.05
C VAL A 360 22.65 -7.51 1.66
N ALA A 361 23.66 -7.25 0.84
CA ALA A 361 25.00 -6.99 1.32
C ALA A 361 24.95 -5.87 2.38
N PRO A 362 25.87 -5.84 3.37
CA PRO A 362 25.76 -4.95 4.53
C PRO A 362 25.46 -3.53 4.08
N ALA A 363 24.43 -2.93 4.68
CA ALA A 363 23.82 -1.72 4.16
C ALA A 363 24.83 -0.59 4.03
N CYS A 364 25.26 -0.37 2.80
CA CYS A 364 25.95 0.84 2.42
C CYS A 364 24.97 2.00 2.57
N VAL A 365 25.36 3.10 3.22
CA VAL A 365 24.52 4.30 3.37
C VAL A 365 24.15 4.81 1.98
N GLY A 366 22.90 4.59 1.56
CA GLY A 366 22.44 4.96 0.21
C GLY A 366 23.23 4.29 -0.91
N GLY A 367 23.79 3.10 -0.67
CA GLY A 367 24.73 2.42 -1.56
C GLY A 367 24.41 0.95 -1.81
N VAL A 368 25.24 0.32 -2.64
CA VAL A 368 25.30 -1.13 -2.80
C VAL A 368 26.73 -1.60 -2.58
N CYS A 369 26.91 -2.73 -1.88
CA CYS A 369 28.22 -3.34 -1.73
C CYS A 369 28.55 -4.08 -3.02
N VAL A 370 29.67 -3.71 -3.64
CA VAL A 370 30.11 -4.30 -4.91
C VAL A 370 31.41 -5.07 -4.68
N ALA A 371 31.45 -6.32 -5.14
CA ALA A 371 32.64 -7.18 -5.03
C ALA A 371 33.83 -6.54 -5.72
N LYS A 372 34.98 -6.59 -5.06
CA LYS A 372 36.24 -6.10 -5.62
C LYS A 372 36.72 -7.08 -6.68
N GLN A 373 37.00 -6.63 -7.90
CA GLN A 373 37.60 -7.51 -8.92
C GLN A 373 38.92 -8.09 -8.41
N GLY A 374 39.04 -9.43 -8.47
CA GLY A 374 40.23 -10.16 -8.02
C GLY A 374 40.43 -10.20 -6.50
N GLY A 375 39.48 -9.70 -5.71
CA GLY A 375 39.48 -9.84 -4.25
C GLY A 375 38.99 -11.22 -3.79
N ALA A 376 39.07 -11.47 -2.47
CA ALA A 376 38.38 -12.61 -1.89
C ALA A 376 36.86 -12.48 -2.15
N ALA A 377 36.17 -13.61 -2.32
CA ALA A 377 34.75 -13.63 -2.67
C ALA A 377 33.83 -12.91 -1.67
N ASP A 378 34.33 -12.68 -0.45
CA ASP A 378 33.64 -12.00 0.64
C ASP A 378 34.02 -10.50 0.77
N GLU A 379 34.88 -9.95 -0.08
CA GLU A 379 35.32 -8.54 0.00
C GLU A 379 34.73 -7.65 -1.11
N GLY A 380 34.18 -6.51 -0.69
CA GLY A 380 33.63 -5.49 -1.58
C GLY A 380 33.91 -4.06 -1.12
N VAL A 381 33.41 -3.09 -1.89
CA VAL A 381 33.40 -1.67 -1.55
C VAL A 381 31.99 -1.13 -1.70
N CYS A 382 31.56 -0.33 -0.74
CA CYS A 382 30.30 0.39 -0.84
C CYS A 382 30.38 1.45 -1.93
N VAL A 383 29.54 1.34 -2.95
CA VAL A 383 29.49 2.31 -4.05
C VAL A 383 28.10 2.91 -4.17
N THR A 384 28.04 4.15 -4.68
CA THR A 384 26.77 4.78 -5.02
C THR A 384 26.11 3.98 -6.15
N PRO A 385 24.81 3.68 -6.06
CA PRO A 385 24.13 2.99 -7.14
C PRO A 385 24.14 3.87 -8.39
N ALA A 386 24.48 3.28 -9.53
CA ALA A 386 24.65 3.98 -10.78
C ALA A 386 23.32 4.01 -11.54
N LYS A 387 22.93 5.19 -12.05
CA LYS A 387 21.75 5.35 -12.90
C LYS A 387 22.04 4.89 -14.33
N LEU A 388 20.99 4.72 -15.13
CA LEU A 388 21.13 4.43 -16.57
C LEU A 388 22.06 5.45 -17.24
N GLY A 389 23.02 4.97 -18.02
CA GLY A 389 24.07 5.76 -18.68
C GLY A 389 25.26 6.15 -17.80
N GLN A 390 25.24 5.86 -16.49
CA GLN A 390 26.36 6.15 -15.60
C GLN A 390 27.38 5.00 -15.57
N PRO A 391 28.66 5.31 -15.30
CA PRO A 391 29.68 4.28 -15.17
C PRO A 391 29.38 3.38 -13.97
N CYS A 392 29.68 2.10 -14.16
CA CYS A 392 29.52 1.06 -13.13
C CYS A 392 30.74 0.14 -13.13
N VAL A 393 31.01 -0.48 -12.00
CA VAL A 393 32.17 -1.37 -11.80
C VAL A 393 31.76 -2.82 -11.50
N ALA A 394 30.45 -3.09 -11.35
CA ALA A 394 29.89 -4.44 -11.31
C ALA A 394 28.41 -4.49 -11.72
N ALA A 395 27.95 -5.69 -12.08
CA ALA A 395 26.59 -5.97 -12.54
C ALA A 395 25.49 -5.45 -11.60
N GLY A 396 25.68 -5.58 -10.29
CA GLY A 396 24.72 -5.14 -9.27
C GLY A 396 24.78 -3.66 -8.89
N GLN A 397 25.64 -2.85 -9.52
CA GLN A 397 25.73 -1.42 -9.20
C GLN A 397 24.56 -0.60 -9.79
N CYS A 398 23.95 -1.09 -10.86
CA CYS A 398 22.94 -0.33 -11.59
C CYS A 398 21.59 -0.33 -10.87
N ILE A 399 20.97 0.84 -10.73
CA ILE A 399 19.63 0.97 -10.17
C ILE A 399 18.62 0.52 -11.22
N GLY A 400 17.67 -0.33 -10.81
CA GLY A 400 16.55 -0.79 -11.64
C GLY A 400 16.70 -2.26 -12.01
N LEU A 401 15.61 -3.01 -11.85
CA LEU A 401 15.54 -4.44 -12.21
C LEU A 401 15.76 -4.70 -13.71
N ASP A 402 15.59 -3.65 -14.51
CA ASP A 402 15.74 -3.60 -15.95
C ASP A 402 17.09 -3.04 -16.41
N THR A 403 18.06 -2.87 -15.50
CA THR A 403 19.40 -2.38 -15.84
C THR A 403 20.49 -3.38 -15.47
N MET A 404 21.54 -3.40 -16.27
CA MET A 404 22.77 -4.14 -15.95
C MET A 404 23.98 -3.28 -16.22
N CYS A 405 25.09 -3.60 -15.55
CA CYS A 405 26.38 -3.02 -15.92
C CYS A 405 26.91 -3.69 -17.20
N ALA A 406 26.67 -3.04 -18.34
CA ALA A 406 27.12 -3.52 -19.63
C ALA A 406 28.61 -3.21 -19.84
N ASP A 407 29.26 -4.02 -20.68
CA ASP A 407 30.65 -3.82 -21.12
C ASP A 407 31.68 -3.75 -19.99
N LEU A 408 31.56 -4.60 -18.97
CA LEU A 408 32.56 -4.76 -17.91
C LEU A 408 33.91 -5.25 -18.47
N LYS A 409 34.65 -4.36 -19.12
CA LYS A 409 36.07 -4.54 -19.49
C LYS A 409 36.88 -3.71 -18.51
N ASP A 410 37.92 -4.31 -17.93
CA ASP A 410 38.83 -3.64 -16.99
C ASP A 410 38.12 -2.94 -15.80
N ALA A 411 37.10 -3.59 -15.24
CA ALA A 411 36.28 -3.08 -14.12
C ALA A 411 35.52 -1.78 -14.41
N LYS A 412 35.29 -1.43 -15.68
CA LYS A 412 34.51 -0.26 -16.08
C LYS A 412 33.47 -0.68 -17.10
N GLY A 413 32.22 -0.54 -16.73
CA GLY A 413 31.07 -0.66 -17.60
C GLY A 413 30.21 0.60 -17.56
N THR A 414 29.11 0.59 -18.29
CA THR A 414 28.07 1.62 -18.21
C THR A 414 26.74 0.93 -17.93
N CYS A 415 25.96 1.47 -17.00
CA CYS A 415 24.62 0.97 -16.74
C CYS A 415 23.77 1.14 -17.99
N SER A 416 23.31 0.03 -18.55
CA SER A 416 22.47 -0.02 -19.75
C SER A 416 21.19 -0.80 -19.45
N LEU A 417 20.14 -0.53 -20.22
CA LEU A 417 18.92 -1.33 -20.15
C LEU A 417 19.21 -2.77 -20.55
N LEU A 418 18.53 -3.71 -19.90
CA LEU A 418 18.50 -5.10 -20.34
C LEU A 418 17.94 -5.17 -21.78
N PRO A 419 18.47 -6.06 -22.64
CA PRO A 419 17.97 -6.22 -24.00
C PRO A 419 16.46 -6.51 -24.05
N THR A 420 15.76 -5.86 -24.98
CA THR A 420 14.32 -6.05 -25.24
C THR A 420 14.08 -7.19 -26.24
N LYS A 421 12.82 -7.58 -26.45
CA LYS A 421 12.43 -8.60 -27.44
C LYS A 421 13.14 -8.43 -28.79
N GLY A 422 13.72 -9.52 -29.28
CA GLY A 422 14.44 -9.59 -30.55
C GLY A 422 15.88 -9.06 -30.49
N ALA A 423 16.24 -8.30 -29.46
CA ALA A 423 17.62 -7.86 -29.25
C ALA A 423 18.51 -9.05 -28.91
N ALA A 424 19.78 -8.95 -29.27
CA ALA A 424 20.77 -9.97 -28.93
C ALA A 424 20.92 -10.05 -27.41
N CYS A 425 21.00 -11.28 -26.90
CA CYS A 425 21.26 -11.56 -25.50
C CYS A 425 22.39 -12.58 -25.40
N THR A 426 23.16 -12.49 -24.32
CA THR A 426 24.24 -13.44 -24.01
C THR A 426 23.79 -14.34 -22.88
N VAL A 427 23.54 -15.61 -23.19
CA VAL A 427 23.38 -16.72 -22.22
C VAL A 427 24.70 -17.00 -21.51
N PRO A 428 24.68 -17.44 -20.23
CA PRO A 428 25.32 -16.65 -19.18
C PRO A 428 26.82 -16.88 -19.00
N ASN A 429 27.43 -15.87 -18.39
CA ASN A 429 28.60 -16.00 -17.54
C ASN A 429 28.35 -17.12 -16.51
N PRO A 430 29.15 -18.20 -16.49
CA PRO A 430 28.89 -19.41 -15.71
C PRO A 430 28.87 -19.18 -14.18
N MET A 431 29.29 -18.01 -13.69
CA MET A 431 29.41 -17.76 -12.25
C MET A 431 28.10 -17.42 -11.53
N ILE A 432 27.01 -17.06 -12.21
CA ILE A 432 25.77 -16.58 -11.54
C ILE A 432 24.53 -17.45 -11.76
N GLY A 433 24.60 -18.47 -12.62
CA GLY A 433 23.51 -19.43 -12.82
C GLY A 433 22.13 -18.84 -13.18
N GLN A 434 22.01 -17.54 -13.51
CA GLN A 434 20.72 -16.87 -13.65
C GLN A 434 20.58 -15.91 -14.84
N PHE A 435 19.34 -15.93 -15.30
CA PHE A 435 18.62 -15.45 -16.48
C PHE A 435 18.65 -13.95 -16.85
N PHE A 436 19.59 -13.14 -16.36
CA PHE A 436 19.55 -11.68 -16.57
C PHE A 436 20.01 -11.20 -17.95
N GLY A 437 19.70 -11.94 -19.03
CA GLY A 437 20.06 -11.56 -20.39
C GLY A 437 19.05 -10.64 -21.09
N CYS A 438 17.84 -10.51 -20.53
CA CYS A 438 16.72 -9.82 -21.17
C CYS A 438 15.87 -9.09 -20.14
N ILE A 439 15.24 -7.98 -20.55
CA ILE A 439 14.26 -7.29 -19.70
C ILE A 439 13.05 -8.20 -19.49
N LEU A 440 12.52 -8.25 -18.27
CA LEU A 440 11.27 -8.97 -18.00
C LEU A 440 10.14 -8.41 -18.89
N PRO A 441 9.22 -9.26 -19.39
CA PRO A 441 9.09 -10.71 -19.13
C PRO A 441 9.88 -11.61 -20.09
N TYR A 442 10.78 -11.07 -20.91
CA TYR A 442 11.47 -11.83 -21.95
C TYR A 442 12.57 -12.74 -21.38
N ILE A 443 12.83 -13.86 -22.07
CA ILE A 443 13.91 -14.78 -21.74
C ILE A 443 14.95 -14.81 -22.86
N CYS A 444 16.20 -15.09 -22.53
CA CYS A 444 17.24 -15.25 -23.54
C CYS A 444 17.15 -16.65 -24.17
N ASP A 445 16.77 -16.75 -25.44
CA ASP A 445 16.80 -18.01 -26.17
C ASP A 445 18.25 -18.46 -26.34
N GLU A 446 18.60 -19.63 -25.79
CA GLU A 446 19.98 -20.10 -25.79
C GLU A 446 20.51 -20.42 -27.20
N THR A 447 19.62 -20.76 -28.12
CA THR A 447 19.95 -21.14 -29.50
C THR A 447 20.04 -19.92 -30.39
N ALA A 448 19.04 -19.05 -30.35
CA ALA A 448 18.96 -17.84 -31.17
C ALA A 448 19.82 -16.70 -30.61
N LYS A 449 20.25 -16.76 -29.35
CA LYS A 449 20.95 -15.69 -28.63
C LYS A 449 20.18 -14.37 -28.73
N LYS A 450 18.85 -14.43 -28.61
CA LYS A 450 17.93 -13.29 -28.67
C LYS A 450 16.90 -13.36 -27.56
N CYS A 451 16.44 -12.19 -27.12
CA CYS A 451 15.32 -12.12 -26.19
C CYS A 451 14.04 -12.51 -26.90
N VAL A 452 13.35 -13.52 -26.36
CA VAL A 452 12.08 -14.04 -26.89
C VAL A 452 11.00 -13.98 -25.82
N ASP A 453 9.74 -14.12 -26.24
CA ASP A 453 8.66 -14.30 -25.29
C ASP A 453 8.89 -15.61 -24.50
N PRO A 454 8.54 -15.65 -23.21
CA PRO A 454 8.57 -16.88 -22.45
C PRO A 454 7.61 -17.93 -23.05
N PRO A 455 7.90 -19.22 -22.88
CA PRO A 455 7.13 -20.30 -23.50
C PRO A 455 5.65 -20.28 -23.07
N SER A 456 4.78 -20.47 -24.07
CA SER A 456 3.32 -20.56 -23.95
C SER A 456 2.87 -21.96 -23.50
N ALA A 457 1.59 -22.15 -23.19
CA ALA A 457 1.04 -23.46 -22.83
C ALA A 457 1.41 -24.55 -23.86
N GLY A 458 1.89 -25.70 -23.38
CA GLY A 458 2.36 -26.84 -24.17
C GLY A 458 3.80 -26.75 -24.66
N GLN A 459 4.49 -25.61 -24.47
CA GLN A 459 5.91 -25.46 -24.83
C GLN A 459 6.83 -25.89 -23.68
N PRO A 460 8.05 -26.39 -23.99
CA PRO A 460 9.02 -26.75 -22.97
C PRO A 460 9.51 -25.52 -22.20
N CYS A 461 9.76 -25.69 -20.91
CA CYS A 461 10.30 -24.67 -20.02
C CYS A 461 11.40 -25.24 -19.13
N SER A 462 12.33 -24.40 -18.70
CA SER A 462 13.28 -24.75 -17.64
C SER A 462 12.75 -24.32 -16.27
N THR A 463 12.30 -23.08 -16.16
CA THR A 463 11.79 -22.49 -14.90
C THR A 463 10.69 -21.45 -15.08
N THR A 464 10.48 -20.93 -16.30
CA THR A 464 9.64 -19.74 -16.52
C THR A 464 8.77 -19.94 -17.75
N CYS A 465 7.51 -19.51 -17.66
CA CYS A 465 6.51 -19.55 -18.73
C CYS A 465 5.80 -18.20 -18.86
N ALA A 466 4.99 -18.03 -19.91
CA ALA A 466 4.20 -16.83 -20.13
C ALA A 466 3.21 -16.55 -18.97
N PRO A 467 2.76 -15.30 -18.79
CA PRO A 467 1.72 -15.00 -17.80
C PRO A 467 0.48 -15.89 -17.97
N GLY A 468 0.00 -16.47 -16.87
CA GLY A 468 -1.17 -17.36 -16.87
C GLY A 468 -0.87 -18.84 -17.19
N VAL A 469 0.40 -19.22 -17.32
CA VAL A 469 0.85 -20.61 -17.40
C VAL A 469 1.95 -20.89 -16.36
N ASN A 470 2.00 -22.11 -15.83
CA ASN A 470 2.99 -22.54 -14.85
C ASN A 470 3.95 -23.56 -15.47
N CYS A 471 5.25 -23.46 -15.16
CA CYS A 471 6.23 -24.47 -15.56
C CYS A 471 6.15 -25.66 -14.61
N ASN A 472 5.80 -26.84 -15.10
CA ASN A 472 5.79 -28.07 -14.32
C ASN A 472 6.43 -29.20 -15.14
N GLU A 473 7.32 -29.98 -14.52
CA GLU A 473 8.04 -31.09 -15.18
C GLU A 473 8.66 -30.74 -16.55
N GLY A 474 9.08 -29.48 -16.72
CA GLY A 474 9.68 -28.99 -17.95
C GLY A 474 8.71 -28.60 -19.07
N LEU A 475 7.41 -28.50 -18.78
CA LEU A 475 6.37 -28.03 -19.72
C LEU A 475 5.52 -26.90 -19.10
N CYS A 476 5.12 -25.94 -19.93
CA CYS A 476 4.19 -24.89 -19.51
C CYS A 476 2.74 -25.37 -19.57
N TYR A 477 2.01 -25.33 -18.46
CA TYR A 477 0.59 -25.68 -18.39
C TYR A 477 -0.28 -24.45 -18.17
N ALA A 478 -1.39 -24.35 -18.90
CA ALA A 478 -2.38 -23.30 -18.64
C ALA A 478 -3.05 -23.49 -17.28
N LYS A 479 -3.32 -22.38 -16.58
CA LYS A 479 -4.18 -22.42 -15.38
C LYS A 479 -5.56 -22.99 -15.72
N ALA A 480 -6.07 -23.87 -14.87
CA ALA A 480 -7.32 -24.60 -15.10
C ALA A 480 -8.53 -23.67 -14.94
N LYS A 481 -9.46 -23.66 -15.91
CA LYS A 481 -10.68 -22.83 -15.86
C LYS A 481 -11.72 -23.44 -14.93
N ILE A 482 -12.71 -22.64 -14.52
CA ILE A 482 -13.88 -23.14 -13.77
C ILE A 482 -14.52 -24.32 -14.52
N GLY A 483 -14.69 -25.44 -13.82
CA GLY A 483 -15.21 -26.71 -14.31
C GLY A 483 -14.15 -27.69 -14.79
N GLU A 484 -12.93 -27.22 -15.11
CA GLU A 484 -11.81 -28.05 -15.51
C GLU A 484 -11.12 -28.68 -14.29
N SER A 485 -10.44 -29.81 -14.51
CA SER A 485 -9.66 -30.44 -13.45
C SER A 485 -8.46 -29.56 -13.11
N CYS A 486 -8.29 -29.28 -11.82
CA CYS A 486 -7.13 -28.53 -11.38
C CYS A 486 -5.86 -29.37 -11.48
N GLY A 487 -5.89 -30.68 -11.21
CA GLY A 487 -4.73 -31.56 -11.33
C GLY A 487 -3.48 -30.92 -10.70
N PHE A 488 -2.47 -30.63 -11.54
CA PHE A 488 -1.23 -29.92 -11.15
C PHE A 488 -1.19 -28.43 -11.55
N ALA A 489 -2.26 -27.91 -12.15
CA ALA A 489 -2.38 -26.52 -12.55
C ALA A 489 -3.17 -25.73 -11.49
N ASP A 490 -2.70 -24.52 -11.19
CA ASP A 490 -3.51 -23.60 -10.39
C ASP A 490 -4.79 -23.26 -11.14
N CYS A 491 -5.89 -23.09 -10.41
CA CYS A 491 -7.11 -22.57 -11.00
C CYS A 491 -6.92 -21.13 -11.49
N VAL A 492 -7.72 -20.74 -12.48
CA VAL A 492 -7.87 -19.32 -12.83
C VAL A 492 -8.34 -18.52 -11.61
N LYS A 493 -7.97 -17.24 -11.58
CA LYS A 493 -8.35 -16.33 -10.49
C LYS A 493 -9.87 -16.30 -10.30
N GLY A 494 -10.33 -16.30 -9.05
CA GLY A 494 -11.75 -16.38 -8.69
C GLY A 494 -12.33 -17.81 -8.66
N ALA A 495 -11.47 -18.82 -8.81
CA ALA A 495 -11.84 -20.23 -8.66
C ALA A 495 -10.90 -20.93 -7.67
N SER A 496 -11.46 -21.85 -6.89
CA SER A 496 -10.70 -22.71 -5.97
C SER A 496 -10.73 -24.16 -6.44
N CYS A 497 -9.64 -24.88 -6.24
CA CYS A 497 -9.59 -26.31 -6.53
C CYS A 497 -10.36 -27.08 -5.44
N VAL A 498 -11.54 -27.58 -5.77
CA VAL A 498 -12.38 -28.37 -4.87
C VAL A 498 -12.69 -29.70 -5.55
N ASN A 499 -12.31 -30.81 -4.91
CA ASN A 499 -12.48 -32.16 -5.43
C ASN A 499 -11.93 -32.34 -6.85
N ASP A 500 -10.69 -31.88 -7.06
CA ASP A 500 -10.00 -31.93 -8.36
C ASP A 500 -10.73 -31.18 -9.48
N LYS A 501 -11.55 -30.18 -9.16
CA LYS A 501 -12.10 -29.25 -10.14
C LYS A 501 -11.98 -27.82 -9.67
N CYS A 502 -11.67 -26.92 -10.59
CA CYS A 502 -11.79 -25.50 -10.31
C CYS A 502 -13.27 -25.15 -10.21
N VAL A 503 -13.75 -24.78 -9.03
CA VAL A 503 -15.12 -24.30 -8.83
C VAL A 503 -15.12 -22.80 -8.66
N ALA A 504 -16.13 -22.14 -9.24
CA ALA A 504 -16.36 -20.73 -8.96
C ALA A 504 -16.61 -20.57 -7.46
N VAL A 505 -16.02 -19.55 -6.84
CA VAL A 505 -16.37 -19.21 -5.47
C VAL A 505 -17.75 -18.54 -5.49
N ILE A 506 -18.78 -19.25 -5.00
CA ILE A 506 -20.15 -18.74 -4.92
C ILE A 506 -20.28 -18.08 -3.56
N CYS A 507 -20.42 -16.76 -3.52
CA CYS A 507 -20.57 -16.07 -2.25
C CYS A 507 -22.01 -16.21 -1.74
N THR A 508 -22.16 -16.97 -0.66
CA THR A 508 -23.41 -17.16 0.07
C THR A 508 -23.57 -16.00 1.04
N GLY A 509 -24.51 -15.09 0.78
CA GLY A 509 -24.85 -14.04 1.74
C GLY A 509 -25.58 -14.66 2.93
N GLU A 510 -24.91 -14.72 4.08
CA GLU A 510 -25.56 -14.96 5.38
C GLU A 510 -26.14 -13.67 5.97
#